data_AF-A0A7K4IIX4-F1
#
_entry.id   AF-A0A7K4IIX4-F1
#
_cell.length_a   1.000
_cell.length_b   1.000
_cell.length_c   1.000
_cell.angle_alpha   90.00
_cell.angle_beta   90.00
_cell.angle_gamma   90.00
#
_symmetry.space_group_name_H-M   'P 1'
#
loop_
_entity.id
_entity.type
_entity.pdbx_description
1 polymer ?
#
loop_
_entity_poly.entity_id
_entity_poly.type
_entity_poly.pdbx_seq_one_letter_code
_entity_poly.pdbx_strand_id
1 'polypeptide(L)' 'MTKILKIDRALYEVDDKTKTYQYYGRNPEWENLSKEENQRNKKHIDGYTRIFPDGRKKVFRYKV' A
#
# COMPACT_ATOMS: atom_id res chain seq x y z
N MET A 1 2.44 -2.08 14.28
CA MET A 1 3.33 -0.91 14.09
C MET A 1 2.98 -0.43 12.72
N THR A 2 2.50 0.81 12.63
CA THR A 2 2.06 1.38 11.37
C THR A 2 3.24 2.02 10.65
N LYS A 3 3.28 1.89 9.33
CA LYS A 3 4.27 2.54 8.46
C LYS A 3 3.62 3.04 7.19
N ILE A 4 4.19 4.07 6.58
CA ILE A 4 3.71 4.59 5.29
C ILE A 4 4.53 3.97 4.16
N LEU A 5 3.85 3.35 3.19
CA LEU A 5 4.46 2.84 1.96
C LEU A 5 4.08 3.69 0.76
N LYS A 6 5.06 3.96 -0.10
CA LYS A 6 4.89 4.61 -1.40
C LYS A 6 4.56 3.55 -2.45
N ILE A 7 3.37 3.59 -3.02
CA ILE A 7 2.94 2.66 -4.08
C ILE A 7 2.29 3.46 -5.20
N ASP A 8 2.92 3.45 -6.37
CA ASP A 8 2.58 4.30 -7.49
C ASP A 8 2.35 5.76 -7.03
N ARG A 9 1.15 6.29 -7.28
CA ARG A 9 0.72 7.65 -6.95
C ARG A 9 0.16 7.81 -5.54
N ALA A 10 0.20 6.77 -4.70
CA ALA A 10 -0.44 6.77 -3.40
C ALA A 10 0.53 6.44 -2.25
N LEU A 11 0.24 7.03 -1.10
CA LEU A 11 0.79 6.68 0.19
C LEU A 11 -0.24 5.80 0.91
N TYR A 12 0.19 4.65 1.38
CA TYR A 12 -0.65 3.75 2.17
C TYR A 12 -0.09 3.61 3.57
N GLU A 13 -0.94 3.81 4.57
CA GLU A 13 -0.64 3.42 5.93
C GLU A 13 -0.88 1.91 6.06
N VAL A 14 0.16 1.19 6.47
CA VAL A 14 0.18 -0.26 6.58
C VAL A 14 0.36 -0.65 8.04
N ASP A 15 -0.54 -1.47 8.57
CA ASP A 15 -0.36 -2.12 9.86
C ASP A 15 -0.01 -3.60 9.67
N ASP A 16 1.25 -3.92 9.94
CA ASP A 16 1.78 -5.29 9.80
C ASP A 16 1.19 -6.29 10.80
N LYS A 17 0.67 -5.83 11.94
CA LYS A 17 0.09 -6.70 12.98
C LYS A 17 -1.24 -7.28 12.53
N THR A 18 -2.09 -6.44 11.97
CA THR A 18 -3.43 -6.81 11.49
C THR A 18 -3.43 -7.22 10.02
N LYS A 19 -2.29 -7.09 9.31
CA LYS A 19 -2.17 -7.32 7.86
C LYS A 19 -3.18 -6.48 7.08
N THR A 20 -3.33 -5.22 7.50
CA THR A 20 -4.23 -4.27 6.85
C THR A 20 -3.46 -3.07 6.31
N TYR A 21 -4.04 -2.40 5.32
CA TYR A 21 -3.55 -1.11 4.88
C TYR A 21 -4.69 -0.21 4.43
N GLN A 22 -4.49 1.09 4.52
CA GLN A 22 -5.48 2.10 4.12
C GLN A 22 -4.82 3.26 3.41
N TYR A 23 -5.62 3.98 2.61
CA TYR A 23 -5.13 5.15 1.89
C TYR A 23 -4.78 6.27 2.89
N TYR A 24 -3.54 6.73 2.85
CA TYR A 24 -3.04 7.82 3.69
C TYR A 24 -3.03 9.15 2.92
N GLY A 25 -2.64 9.13 1.64
CA GLY A 25 -2.55 10.34 0.84
C GLY A 25 -2.00 10.11 -0.56
N ARG A 26 -1.81 11.18 -1.31
CA ARG A 26 -1.17 11.13 -2.63
C ARG A 26 0.35 11.14 -2.44
N ASN A 27 1.07 10.34 -3.23
CA ASN A 27 2.53 10.39 -3.29
C ASN A 27 2.94 11.51 -4.27
N PRO A 28 3.47 12.66 -3.81
CA PRO A 28 3.89 13.74 -4.70
C PRO A 28 5.14 13.37 -5.50
N GLU A 29 5.99 12.49 -4.97
CA GLU A 29 7.26 12.06 -5.58
C GLU A 29 7.11 10.78 -6.41
N TRP A 30 5.89 10.45 -6.86
CA TRP A 30 5.62 9.19 -7.56
C TRP A 30 6.43 9.03 -8.85
N GLU A 31 6.85 10.13 -9.48
CA GLU A 31 7.70 10.13 -10.67
C GLU A 31 9.15 9.73 -10.36
N ASN A 32 9.60 10.01 -9.13
CA ASN A 32 10.92 9.63 -8.63
C ASN A 32 10.92 8.25 -7.96
N LEU A 33 9.75 7.61 -7.84
CA LEU A 33 9.65 6.28 -7.23
C LEU A 33 10.21 5.22 -8.18
N SER A 34 11.35 4.65 -7.82
CA SER A 34 11.97 3.55 -8.56
C SER A 34 11.00 2.39 -8.74
N LYS A 35 10.99 1.78 -9.94
CA LYS A 35 10.15 0.61 -10.24
C LYS A 35 10.37 -0.52 -9.23
N GLU A 36 11.61 -0.72 -8.80
CA GLU A 36 11.99 -1.72 -7.80
C GLU A 36 11.38 -1.45 -6.43
N GLU A 37 11.42 -0.20 -5.94
CA GLU A 37 10.81 0.19 -4.67
C GLU A 37 9.29 -0.02 -4.72
N ASN A 38 8.65 0.42 -5.81
CA ASN A 38 7.22 0.22 -6.01
C ASN A 38 6.84 -1.27 -6.00
N GLN A 39 7.60 -2.10 -6.71
CA GLN A 39 7.35 -3.55 -6.74
C GLN A 39 7.58 -4.19 -5.37
N ARG A 40 8.65 -3.80 -4.65
CA ARG A 40 8.91 -4.28 -3.29
C ARG A 40 7.75 -3.93 -2.36
N ASN A 41 7.24 -2.71 -2.43
CA ASN A 41 6.12 -2.27 -1.59
C ASN A 41 4.82 -3.01 -1.95
N LYS A 42 4.54 -3.22 -3.26
CA LYS A 42 3.39 -4.05 -3.70
C LYS A 42 3.49 -5.50 -3.24
N LYS A 43 4.67 -6.12 -3.36
CA LYS A 43 4.93 -7.48 -2.86
C LYS A 43 4.78 -7.56 -1.35
N HIS A 44 5.20 -6.51 -0.63
CA HIS A 44 5.09 -6.48 0.82
C HIS A 44 3.64 -6.50 1.32
N ILE A 45 2.73 -5.78 0.64
CA ILE A 45 1.30 -5.77 0.98
C ILE A 45 0.51 -6.86 0.26
N ASP A 46 1.17 -7.81 -0.40
CA ASP A 46 0.49 -8.96 -1.00
C ASP A 46 -0.23 -9.78 0.08
N GLY A 47 -1.51 -10.08 -0.15
CA GLY A 47 -2.37 -10.72 0.83
C GLY A 47 -2.91 -9.80 1.94
N TYR A 48 -2.51 -8.52 1.99
CA TYR A 48 -3.01 -7.59 3.01
C TYR A 48 -4.43 -7.13 2.64
N THR A 49 -5.23 -6.84 3.67
CA THR A 49 -6.59 -6.33 3.50
C THR A 49 -6.57 -4.80 3.39
N ARG A 50 -6.97 -4.28 2.23
CA ARG A 50 -7.24 -2.86 2.05
C ARG A 50 -8.52 -2.48 2.77
N ILE A 51 -8.45 -1.46 3.62
CA ILE A 51 -9.62 -0.82 4.23
C ILE A 51 -9.91 0.46 3.43
N PHE A 52 -11.14 0.56 2.90
CA PHE A 52 -11.60 1.73 2.19
C PHE A 52 -12.25 2.74 3.16
N PRO A 53 -12.30 4.03 2.82
CA PRO A 53 -12.93 5.05 3.67
C PRO A 53 -14.40 4.78 4.02
N ASP A 54 -15.15 4.08 3.16
CA ASP A 54 -16.54 3.69 3.44
C ASP A 54 -16.67 2.38 4.25
N GLY A 55 -15.56 1.82 4.72
CA GLY A 55 -15.54 0.59 5.51
C GLY A 55 -15.50 -0.71 4.70
N ARG A 56 -15.61 -0.64 3.37
CA ARG A 56 -15.38 -1.82 2.51
C ARG A 56 -13.97 -2.38 2.72
N LYS A 57 -13.84 -3.70 2.54
CA LYS A 57 -12.58 -4.43 2.69
C LYS A 57 -12.28 -5.23 1.44
N LYS A 58 -11.03 -5.20 0.98
CA LYS A 58 -10.59 -6.01 -0.17
C LYS A 58 -9.16 -6.50 0.02
N VAL A 59 -8.94 -7.80 -0.13
CA VAL A 59 -7.59 -8.38 -0.13
C VAL A 59 -6.86 -7.96 -1.40
N PHE A 60 -5.65 -7.44 -1.24
CA PHE A 60 -4.75 -7.15 -2.34
C PHE A 60 -4.04 -8.43 -2.79
N ARG A 61 -4.00 -8.66 -4.10
CA ARG A 61 -3.23 -9.76 -4.70
C ARG A 61 -2.34 -9.17 -5.79
N TYR A 62 -1.05 -9.25 -5.58
CA TYR A 62 -0.05 -8.83 -6.53
C TYR A 62 0.08 -9.91 -7.60
N LYS A 63 -0.30 -9.57 -8.84
CA LYS A 63 -0.04 -10.40 -10.02
C LYS A 63 1.17 -9.81 -10.74
N VAL A 64 2.19 -10.66 -10.95
CA VAL A 64 3.38 -10.36 -11.76
C VAL A 64 3.00 -10.35 -13.23
#